data_AF-A0A9D8LKL3-F1
#
_entry.id   AF-A0A9D8LKL3-F1
#
_cell.length_a   1.000
_cell.length_b   1.000
_cell.length_c   1.000
_cell.angle_alpha   90.00
_cell.angle_beta   90.00
_cell.angle_gamma   90.00
#
_symmetry.space_group_name_H-M   'P 1'
#
loop_
_entity.id
_entity.type
_entity.pdbx_description
1 polymer ?
#
loop_
_entity_poly.entity_id
_entity_poly.type
_entity_poly.pdbx_seq_one_letter_code
_entity_poly.pdbx_strand_id
1 'polypeptide(L)'
;MMDLDLDAESDRPSNPLDLIERLAALNHWSFDRDSDDELSVAVTGGWADYHVAITWLSEVESIHVACAFDLRVPDRRRTEVLNLVSLVNEQLWLGHFDLWSNENV
;
A
#
# COMPACT_ATOMS: atom_id res chain seq x y z
N MET A 1 25.89 24.11 31.16
CA MET A 1 24.43 23.97 30.95
C MET A 1 24.30 23.39 29.58
N MET A 2 23.85 22.14 29.50
CA MET A 2 23.71 21.44 28.22
C MET A 2 22.46 22.04 27.59
N ASP A 3 22.64 22.90 26.60
CA ASP A 3 21.58 23.22 25.65
C ASP A 3 21.32 21.90 24.93
N LEU A 4 20.36 21.13 25.45
CA LEU A 4 19.76 20.05 24.70
C LEU A 4 19.11 20.76 23.52
N ASP A 5 19.71 20.65 22.34
CA ASP A 5 19.07 21.00 21.07
C ASP A 5 17.73 20.24 21.02
N LEU A 6 16.67 20.91 21.44
CA LEU A 6 15.28 20.49 21.26
C LEU A 6 14.83 20.74 19.81
N ASP A 7 15.78 20.83 18.87
CA ASP A 7 15.54 20.99 17.44
C ASP A 7 15.45 19.62 16.72
N ALA A 8 15.31 18.52 17.47
CA ALA A 8 14.93 17.22 16.91
C ALA A 8 13.40 17.08 16.65
N GLU A 9 12.63 18.16 16.80
CA GLU A 9 11.20 18.20 16.43
C GLU A 9 10.94 18.71 14.99
N SER A 10 11.97 19.07 14.23
CA SER A 10 11.79 19.85 12.97
C SER A 10 11.51 19.07 11.67
N ASP A 11 11.18 17.78 11.66
CA ASP A 11 10.73 17.15 10.39
C ASP A 11 9.86 15.90 10.63
N ARG A 12 8.89 15.94 11.55
CA ARG A 12 7.80 14.95 11.46
C ARG A 12 6.97 15.35 10.24
N PRO A 13 6.90 14.53 9.18
CA PRO A 13 6.08 14.86 8.04
C PRO A 13 4.65 15.04 8.53
N SER A 14 4.06 16.22 8.29
CA SER A 14 2.69 16.53 8.74
C SER A 14 1.69 15.59 8.10
N ASN A 15 2.03 15.08 6.92
CA ASN A 15 1.28 14.06 6.21
C ASN A 15 2.13 12.78 6.09
N PRO A 16 1.67 11.62 6.57
CA PRO A 16 2.44 10.39 6.49
C PRO A 16 2.74 9.94 5.05
N LEU A 17 1.98 10.43 4.05
CA LEU A 17 2.27 10.18 2.64
C LEU A 17 3.62 10.78 2.22
N ASP A 18 4.07 11.87 2.83
CA ASP A 18 5.36 12.49 2.48
C ASP A 18 6.54 11.54 2.77
N LEU A 19 6.42 10.71 3.81
CA LEU A 19 7.41 9.66 4.10
C LEU A 19 7.41 8.60 2.98
N ILE A 20 6.23 8.24 2.49
CA ILE A 20 6.06 7.21 1.48
C ILE A 20 6.57 7.71 0.13
N GLU A 21 6.34 8.97 -0.23
CA GLU A 21 6.93 9.62 -1.40
C GLU A 21 8.46 9.62 -1.34
N ARG A 22 9.04 9.99 -0.18
CA ARG A 22 10.49 9.92 0.03
C ARG A 22 11.01 8.50 -0.18
N LEU A 23 10.31 7.48 0.32
CA LEU A 23 10.67 6.08 0.09
C LEU A 23 10.57 5.68 -1.39
N ALA A 24 9.51 6.08 -2.08
CA ALA A 24 9.34 5.81 -3.50
C ALA A 24 10.45 6.46 -4.33
N ALA A 25 10.79 7.72 -4.05
CA ALA A 25 11.88 8.43 -4.70
C ALA A 25 13.25 7.77 -4.47
N LEU A 26 13.54 7.34 -3.23
CA LEU A 26 14.78 6.63 -2.89
C LEU A 26 14.92 5.29 -3.60
N ASN A 27 13.80 4.58 -3.81
CA ASN A 27 13.78 3.31 -4.52
C ASN A 27 13.58 3.46 -6.03
N HIS A 28 13.51 4.69 -6.55
CA HIS A 28 13.21 4.99 -7.95
C HIS A 28 11.91 4.34 -8.46
N TRP A 29 10.91 4.23 -7.59
CA TRP A 29 9.56 3.80 -7.98
C TRP A 29 8.79 4.96 -8.60
N SER A 30 7.92 4.63 -9.55
CA SER A 30 6.97 5.60 -10.09
C SER A 30 5.88 5.83 -9.05
N PHE A 31 5.57 7.08 -8.75
CA PHE A 31 4.47 7.44 -7.87
C PHE A 31 3.76 8.69 -8.38
N ASP A 32 2.48 8.82 -8.03
CA ASP A 32 1.65 9.97 -8.36
C ASP A 32 0.79 10.35 -7.16
N ARG A 33 0.69 11.65 -6.88
CA ARG A 33 -0.09 12.18 -5.75
C ARG A 33 -1.37 12.80 -6.31
N ASP A 34 -2.44 12.02 -6.27
CA ASP A 34 -3.75 12.41 -6.82
C ASP A 34 -4.42 13.52 -5.98
N SER A 35 -4.19 13.53 -4.68
CA SER A 35 -4.63 14.57 -3.76
C SER A 35 -3.72 14.65 -2.52
N ASP A 36 -3.95 15.63 -1.63
CA ASP A 36 -3.18 15.74 -0.40
C ASP A 36 -3.24 14.44 0.44
N ASP A 37 -4.34 13.70 0.34
CA ASP A 37 -4.63 12.49 1.11
C ASP A 37 -4.51 11.19 0.31
N GLU A 38 -4.10 11.22 -0.98
CA GLU A 38 -4.03 10.02 -1.83
C GLU A 38 -2.73 9.94 -2.63
N LEU A 39 -2.09 8.78 -2.57
CA LEU A 39 -0.82 8.48 -3.22
C LEU A 39 -0.88 7.11 -3.91
N SER A 40 -0.57 7.09 -5.20
CA SER A 40 -0.45 5.89 -6.01
C SER A 40 1.02 5.58 -6.26
N VAL A 41 1.44 4.32 -6.05
CA VAL A 41 2.84 3.86 -6.26
C VAL A 41 2.86 2.60 -7.11
N ALA A 42 3.71 2.58 -8.14
CA ALA A 42 3.96 1.41 -8.96
C ALA A 42 5.33 0.81 -8.62
N VAL A 43 5.33 -0.47 -8.20
CA VAL A 43 6.53 -1.19 -7.76
C VAL A 43 6.70 -2.45 -8.58
N THR A 44 7.83 -2.58 -9.28
CA THR A 44 8.16 -3.82 -10.00
C THR A 44 8.64 -4.89 -9.04
N GLY A 45 7.86 -5.96 -8.91
CA GLY A 45 8.19 -7.15 -8.15
C GLY A 45 8.94 -8.20 -8.96
N GLY A 46 9.38 -9.27 -8.28
CA GLY A 46 10.01 -10.41 -8.95
C GLY A 46 9.05 -11.28 -9.76
N TRP A 47 7.74 -11.16 -9.53
CA TRP A 47 6.71 -12.03 -10.13
C TRP A 47 5.61 -11.25 -10.85
N ALA A 48 5.34 -10.01 -10.45
CA ALA A 48 4.35 -9.12 -11.04
C ALA A 48 4.69 -7.66 -10.71
N ASP A 49 4.11 -6.73 -11.45
CA ASP A 49 4.07 -5.33 -11.07
C ASP A 49 2.94 -5.10 -10.05
N TYR A 50 3.26 -4.37 -8.98
CA TYR A 50 2.34 -4.01 -7.92
C TYR A 50 1.90 -2.56 -8.09
N HIS A 51 0.58 -2.35 -8.06
CA HIS A 51 -0.05 -1.04 -8.02
C HIS A 51 -0.61 -0.83 -6.61
N VAL A 52 0.05 0.03 -5.85
CA VAL A 52 -0.28 0.32 -4.45
C VAL A 52 -0.97 1.68 -4.38
N ALA A 53 -2.22 1.70 -3.93
CA ALA A 53 -2.96 2.92 -3.62
C ALA A 53 -2.96 3.13 -2.10
N ILE A 54 -2.64 4.34 -1.67
CA ILE A 54 -2.43 4.68 -0.27
C ILE A 54 -3.25 5.92 0.03
N THR A 55 -4.13 5.83 1.02
CA THR A 55 -5.01 6.93 1.44
C THR A 55 -4.73 7.30 2.88
N TRP A 56 -4.49 8.57 3.15
CA TRP A 56 -4.44 9.11 4.50
C TRP A 56 -5.85 9.45 4.99
N LEU A 57 -6.29 8.78 6.05
CA LEU A 57 -7.58 9.02 6.69
C LEU A 57 -7.37 9.87 7.94
N SER A 58 -7.35 11.18 7.75
CA SER A 58 -7.07 12.16 8.81
C SER A 58 -8.04 12.08 9.99
N GLU A 59 -9.32 11.76 9.75
CA GLU A 59 -10.35 11.64 10.80
C GLU A 59 -10.05 10.57 11.84
N VAL A 60 -9.32 9.52 11.45
CA VAL A 60 -8.97 8.37 12.29
C VAL A 60 -7.44 8.21 12.43
N GLU A 61 -6.68 9.22 11.99
CA GLU A 61 -5.22 9.25 11.97
C GLU A 61 -4.60 7.94 11.46
N SER A 62 -5.16 7.37 10.38
CA SER A 62 -4.77 6.05 9.89
C SER A 62 -4.48 6.04 8.40
N ILE A 63 -3.58 5.16 7.97
CA ILE A 63 -3.27 4.93 6.55
C ILE A 63 -4.05 3.71 6.08
N HIS A 64 -4.80 3.87 5.00
CA HIS A 64 -5.38 2.76 4.27
C HIS A 64 -4.49 2.42 3.08
N VAL A 65 -4.19 1.13 2.89
CA VAL A 65 -3.33 0.64 1.81
C VAL A 65 -4.07 -0.43 1.04
N ALA A 66 -4.22 -0.24 -0.26
CA ALA A 66 -4.70 -1.24 -1.20
C ALA A 66 -3.59 -1.58 -2.19
N CYS A 67 -3.43 -2.86 -2.51
CA CYS A 67 -2.43 -3.31 -3.47
C CYS A 67 -3.09 -4.26 -4.47
N ALA A 68 -2.97 -3.92 -5.75
CA ALA A 68 -3.40 -4.74 -6.87
C ALA A 68 -2.18 -5.20 -7.67
N PHE A 69 -2.27 -6.40 -8.24
CA PHE A 69 -1.29 -6.94 -9.17
C PHE A 69 -2.02 -7.84 -10.18
N ASP A 70 -1.49 -7.93 -11.40
CA ASP A 70 -2.11 -8.74 -12.46
C ASP A 70 -1.91 -10.24 -12.16
N LEU A 71 -2.92 -10.85 -11.55
CA LEU A 71 -2.99 -12.29 -11.30
C LEU A 71 -4.12 -12.91 -12.13
N ARG A 72 -3.74 -13.56 -13.22
CA ARG A 72 -4.69 -14.31 -14.06
C ARG A 72 -4.92 -15.69 -13.48
N VAL A 73 -6.06 -15.86 -12.83
CA VAL A 73 -6.49 -17.16 -12.30
C VAL A 73 -7.34 -17.88 -13.34
N PRO A 74 -6.91 -19.03 -13.89
CA PRO A 74 -7.74 -19.79 -14.81
C PRO A 74 -9.03 -20.25 -14.12
N ASP A 75 -10.18 -20.16 -14.80
CA ASP A 75 -11.49 -20.51 -14.23
C ASP A 75 -11.52 -21.86 -13.51
N ARG A 76 -10.85 -22.87 -14.09
CA ARG A 76 -10.79 -24.22 -13.49
C ARG A 76 -10.16 -24.27 -12.11
N ARG A 77 -9.32 -23.27 -11.77
CA ARG A 77 -8.57 -23.18 -10.51
C ARG A 77 -9.14 -22.13 -9.55
N ARG A 78 -10.24 -21.46 -9.94
CA ARG A 78 -10.79 -20.33 -9.19
C ARG A 78 -11.20 -20.76 -7.78
N THR A 79 -11.84 -21.93 -7.65
CA THR A 79 -12.26 -22.47 -6.35
C THR A 79 -11.06 -22.74 -5.44
N GLU A 80 -9.98 -23.33 -5.96
CA GLU A 80 -8.77 -23.61 -5.19
C GLU A 80 -8.08 -22.32 -4.74
N VAL A 81 -8.03 -21.29 -5.60
CA VAL A 81 -7.48 -19.98 -5.22
C VAL A 81 -8.33 -19.29 -4.17
N LEU A 82 -9.66 -19.32 -4.30
CA LEU A 82 -10.56 -18.76 -3.28
C LEU A 82 -10.36 -19.45 -1.92
N ASN A 83 -10.21 -20.78 -1.90
CA ASN A 83 -9.89 -21.50 -0.67
C ASN A 83 -8.53 -21.09 -0.09
N LEU A 84 -7.51 -20.91 -0.93
CA LEU A 84 -6.20 -20.43 -0.50
C LEU A 84 -6.30 -19.03 0.10
N VAL A 85 -7.02 -18.12 -0.54
CA VAL A 85 -7.25 -16.75 -0.04
C VAL A 85 -7.88 -16.78 1.34
N SER A 86 -8.91 -17.61 1.56
CA SER A 86 -9.52 -17.77 2.89
C SER A 86 -8.52 -18.25 3.94
N LEU A 87 -7.73 -19.27 3.63
CA LEU A 87 -6.70 -19.80 4.55
C LEU A 87 -5.60 -18.79 4.87
N VAL A 88 -5.26 -17.92 3.92
CA VAL A 88 -4.32 -16.81 4.14
C VAL A 88 -4.96 -15.75 5.03
N ASN A 89 -6.20 -15.37 4.75
CA ASN A 89 -6.93 -14.35 5.53
C ASN A 89 -7.13 -14.76 6.99
N GLU A 90 -7.32 -16.04 7.28
CA GLU A 90 -7.38 -16.55 8.66
C GLU A 90 -6.09 -16.29 9.48
N GLN A 91 -4.97 -16.09 8.80
CA GLN A 91 -3.67 -15.85 9.43
C GLN A 91 -3.28 -14.36 9.44
N LEU A 92 -4.09 -13.49 8.82
CA LEU A 92 -3.83 -12.05 8.80
C LEU A 92 -4.31 -11.37 10.09
N TRP A 93 -3.47 -10.50 10.63
CA TRP A 93 -3.84 -9.66 11.79
C TRP A 93 -4.58 -8.40 11.36
N LEU A 94 -4.29 -7.88 10.17
CA LEU A 94 -4.87 -6.68 9.59
C LEU A 94 -5.08 -6.86 8.10
N GLY A 95 -6.20 -6.32 7.58
CA GLY A 95 -6.55 -6.37 6.17
C GLY A 95 -7.09 -7.74 5.72
N HIS A 96 -7.16 -7.91 4.41
CA HIS A 96 -7.62 -9.13 3.75
C HIS A 96 -7.10 -9.15 2.30
N PHE A 97 -7.08 -10.34 1.70
CA PHE A 97 -6.96 -10.53 0.26
C PHE A 97 -8.34 -10.82 -0.34
N ASP A 98 -8.56 -10.30 -1.53
CA ASP A 98 -9.74 -10.57 -2.34
C ASP A 98 -9.34 -11.04 -3.74
N LEU A 99 -10.24 -11.82 -4.36
CA LEU A 99 -10.12 -12.22 -5.76
C LEU A 99 -11.31 -11.65 -6.54
N TRP A 100 -11.07 -10.64 -7.37
CA TRP A 100 -12.13 -10.07 -8.21
C TRP A 100 -12.70 -11.09 -9.20
N SER A 101 -14.01 -10.96 -9.43
CA SER A 101 -14.79 -11.89 -10.24
C SER A 101 -14.62 -11.66 -11.74
N ASN A 102 -14.26 -10.44 -12.14
CA ASN A 102 -14.08 -10.04 -13.52
C ASN A 102 -12.76 -9.25 -13.65
N GLU A 103 -11.88 -9.69 -14.55
CA GLU A 103 -10.85 -8.83 -15.14
C GLU A 103 -11.58 -7.79 -16.00
N ASN A 104 -12.00 -6.67 -15.40
CA ASN A 104 -12.37 -5.42 -16.08
C ASN A 104 -12.63 -4.35 -15.01
N VAL A 105 -11.52 -3.80 -14.52
CA VAL A 105 -11.46 -2.37 -14.19
C VAL A 105 -10.52 -1.76 -15.22
#